data_AF-A0A919HPA2-F1
#
_entry.id   AF-A0A919HPA2-F1
#
_cell.length_a   1.000
_cell.length_b   1.000
_cell.length_c   1.000
_cell.angle_alpha   90.00
_cell.angle_beta   90.00
_cell.angle_gamma   90.00
#
_symmetry.space_group_name_H-M   'P 1'
#
loop_
_entity.id
_entity.type
_entity.pdbx_description
1 polymer ?
#
loop_
_entity_poly.entity_id
_entity_poly.type
_entity_poly.pdbx_seq_one_letter_code
_entity_poly.pdbx_strand_id
1 'polypeptide(L)'
;MAAFPHNFLWGAATAAYQVEGGHDADGKGPSIWDIYSHLPGTTFEGTTGDIAVDHYHRFREDVALMAEMGLQSYRFSISWPRLLPAGRGKVNEAGVQFYSDLIDELLAHNIEPMITLYHWDLPQALQDEGGWEARTTAEAFAEYARLCYARFGSRVKLWATFNETIVFIGHGYINGLHPPAVRDPARAIQACHHVFIAHALAVKAFREMAVAGEIGFVNVLQPHTPLTDSEADIKATELADAIHTHWLYDPVLKGTYPADLLAQTRRCGGYLALLQATTRCSVTTAATLSV
;
A
#
# COMPACT_ATOMS: atom_id res chain seq x y z
N MET A 1 21.32 -27.44 -8.73
CA MET A 1 20.41 -26.30 -8.50
C MET A 1 19.29 -26.43 -9.50
N ALA A 2 18.03 -26.34 -9.07
CA ALA A 2 16.92 -26.31 -10.02
C ALA A 2 16.97 -24.97 -10.79
N ALA A 3 16.90 -25.02 -12.12
CA ALA A 3 16.83 -23.82 -12.94
C ALA A 3 15.43 -23.19 -12.80
N PHE A 4 15.37 -21.86 -12.68
CA PHE A 4 14.11 -21.12 -12.69
C PHE A 4 13.52 -21.06 -14.10
N PRO A 5 12.20 -20.85 -14.26
CA PRO A 5 11.60 -20.59 -15.56
C PRO A 5 12.30 -19.44 -16.30
N HIS A 6 12.41 -19.53 -17.62
CA HIS A 6 13.11 -18.52 -18.44
C HIS A 6 12.54 -17.10 -18.31
N ASN A 7 11.27 -16.97 -17.94
CA ASN A 7 10.56 -15.72 -17.75
C ASN A 7 10.39 -15.34 -16.27
N PHE A 8 11.14 -15.97 -15.36
CA PHE A 8 11.15 -15.57 -13.95
C PHE A 8 11.79 -14.18 -13.82
N LEU A 9 11.10 -13.26 -13.13
CA LEU A 9 11.60 -11.90 -12.88
C LEU A 9 12.43 -11.86 -11.61
N TRP A 10 13.72 -11.58 -11.73
CA TRP A 10 14.59 -11.24 -10.62
C TRP A 10 14.59 -9.72 -10.40
N GLY A 11 14.22 -9.29 -9.20
CA GLY A 11 14.12 -7.86 -8.89
C GLY A 11 14.45 -7.51 -7.46
N ALA A 12 14.47 -6.20 -7.20
CA ALA A 12 14.64 -5.60 -5.87
C ALA A 12 13.47 -4.62 -5.61
N ALA A 13 13.30 -4.22 -4.34
CA ALA A 13 12.20 -3.35 -3.94
C ALA A 13 12.61 -2.26 -2.95
N THR A 14 11.95 -1.09 -3.04
CA THR A 14 12.08 0.05 -2.12
C THR A 14 10.71 0.70 -1.86
N ALA A 15 10.68 1.68 -0.95
CA ALA A 15 9.54 2.56 -0.72
C ALA A 15 9.98 4.02 -0.68
N ALA A 16 9.14 4.91 -1.21
CA ALA A 16 9.41 6.33 -1.40
C ALA A 16 10.00 7.00 -0.16
N TYR A 17 9.26 7.00 0.96
CA TYR A 17 9.71 7.66 2.20
C TYR A 17 11.02 7.07 2.77
N GLN A 18 11.30 5.79 2.49
CA GLN A 18 12.47 5.10 3.01
C GLN A 18 13.75 5.42 2.23
N VAL A 19 13.65 5.87 0.98
CA VAL A 19 14.83 6.05 0.12
C VAL A 19 14.94 7.42 -0.55
N GLU A 20 13.81 8.08 -0.86
CA GLU A 20 13.81 9.30 -1.69
C GLU A 20 14.56 10.46 -1.03
N GLY A 21 14.22 10.80 0.20
CA GLY A 21 14.57 12.12 0.73
C GLY A 21 13.84 13.23 -0.05
N GLY A 22 14.46 14.42 -0.09
CA GLY A 22 13.88 15.58 -0.78
C GLY A 22 12.46 15.87 -0.27
N HIS A 23 12.27 15.79 1.05
CA HIS A 23 10.95 15.70 1.67
C HIS A 23 10.06 16.94 1.47
N ASP A 24 10.67 18.11 1.26
CA ASP A 24 10.06 19.42 1.01
C ASP A 24 10.44 20.00 -0.37
N ALA A 25 11.13 19.21 -1.20
CA ALA A 25 11.56 19.63 -2.52
C ALA A 25 10.38 19.70 -3.51
N ASP A 26 10.47 20.65 -4.43
CA ASP A 26 9.62 20.75 -5.63
C ASP A 26 8.11 20.68 -5.35
N GLY A 27 7.68 21.24 -4.22
CA GLY A 27 6.27 21.35 -3.86
C GLY A 27 5.63 20.07 -3.32
N LYS A 28 6.41 19.05 -2.94
CA LYS A 28 5.91 17.89 -2.18
C LYS A 28 5.24 18.36 -0.88
N GLY A 29 4.08 17.80 -0.56
CA GLY A 29 3.40 18.00 0.73
C GLY A 29 3.97 17.10 1.84
N PRO A 30 3.68 17.41 3.12
CA PRO A 30 4.01 16.51 4.21
C PRO A 30 3.14 15.25 4.16
N SER A 31 3.75 14.10 4.39
CA SER A 31 3.10 12.83 4.72
C SER A 31 2.89 12.71 6.23
N ILE A 32 2.10 11.71 6.64
CA ILE A 32 1.98 11.31 8.05
C ILE A 32 3.31 10.88 8.66
N TRP A 33 4.24 10.35 7.84
CA TRP A 33 5.57 9.97 8.30
C TRP A 33 6.47 11.18 8.49
N ASP A 34 6.39 12.20 7.61
CA ASP A 34 7.09 13.47 7.79
C ASP A 34 6.74 14.08 9.15
N ILE A 35 5.46 14.07 9.54
CA ILE A 35 5.07 14.59 10.87
C ILE A 35 5.53 13.66 11.99
N TYR A 36 5.28 12.35 11.86
CA TYR A 36 5.53 11.40 12.93
C TYR A 36 7.01 11.27 13.28
N SER A 37 7.92 11.23 12.30
CA SER A 37 9.35 11.05 12.55
C SER A 37 10.00 12.24 13.26
N HIS A 38 9.40 13.43 13.15
CA HIS A 38 9.87 14.64 13.82
C HIS A 38 9.40 14.76 15.28
N LEU A 39 8.52 13.85 15.73
CA LEU A 39 8.09 13.83 17.12
C LEU A 39 9.19 13.19 18.00
N PRO A 40 9.46 13.73 19.21
CA PRO A 40 10.44 13.13 20.10
C PRO A 40 10.09 11.68 20.47
N GLY A 41 11.03 10.75 20.24
CA GLY A 41 10.94 9.37 20.71
C GLY A 41 10.10 8.42 19.85
N THR A 42 9.69 8.83 18.65
CA THR A 42 8.92 7.99 17.72
C THR A 42 9.79 7.14 16.78
N THR A 43 11.02 7.59 16.51
CA THR A 43 12.01 6.87 15.71
C THR A 43 13.29 6.62 16.51
N PHE A 44 14.04 5.59 16.11
CA PHE A 44 15.33 5.29 16.70
C PHE A 44 16.27 6.48 16.48
N GLU A 45 16.86 6.99 17.57
CA GLU A 45 17.77 8.14 17.58
C GLU A 45 17.21 9.43 16.92
N GLY A 46 15.88 9.55 16.80
CA GLY A 46 15.24 10.73 16.17
C GLY A 46 15.51 10.84 14.66
N THR A 47 15.78 9.72 13.99
CA THR A 47 15.97 9.66 12.54
C THR A 47 14.70 10.02 11.77
N THR A 48 14.87 10.70 10.62
CA THR A 48 13.79 11.15 9.72
C THR A 48 14.03 10.68 8.29
N GLY A 49 13.00 10.76 7.44
CA GLY A 49 13.08 10.51 6.00
C GLY A 49 13.50 11.72 5.16
N ASP A 50 14.01 12.80 5.77
CA ASP A 50 14.20 14.09 5.08
C ASP A 50 15.21 13.99 3.93
N ILE A 51 16.27 13.23 4.19
CA ILE A 51 17.34 12.90 3.23
C ILE A 51 17.29 11.42 2.84
N ALA A 52 17.05 10.51 3.79
CA ALA A 52 17.11 9.06 3.57
C ALA A 52 18.43 8.64 2.90
N VAL A 53 18.38 7.95 1.74
CA VAL A 53 19.57 7.66 0.90
C VAL A 53 19.69 8.61 -0.30
N ASP A 54 18.90 9.69 -0.31
CA ASP A 54 18.94 10.75 -1.32
C ASP A 54 18.60 10.28 -2.74
N HIS A 55 17.79 9.22 -2.86
CA HIS A 55 17.39 8.62 -4.13
C HIS A 55 16.68 9.63 -5.05
N TYR A 56 16.00 10.63 -4.48
CA TYR A 56 15.33 11.69 -5.26
C TYR A 56 16.29 12.41 -6.21
N HIS A 57 17.53 12.65 -5.77
CA HIS A 57 18.55 13.30 -6.59
C HIS A 57 19.46 12.30 -7.31
N ARG A 58 19.56 11.07 -6.81
CA ARG A 58 20.57 10.07 -7.22
C ARG A 58 20.03 8.88 -7.99
N PHE A 59 18.73 8.85 -8.32
CA PHE A 59 18.11 7.66 -8.89
C PHE A 59 18.81 7.13 -10.17
N ARG A 60 19.46 7.99 -10.97
CA ARG A 60 20.23 7.53 -12.15
C ARG A 60 21.44 6.68 -11.77
N GLU A 61 22.13 7.06 -10.70
CA GLU A 61 23.23 6.25 -10.13
C GLU A 61 22.68 4.92 -9.60
N ASP A 62 21.56 4.96 -8.90
CA ASP A 62 20.94 3.75 -8.34
C ASP A 62 20.44 2.80 -9.44
N VAL A 63 19.83 3.32 -10.52
CA VAL A 63 19.39 2.51 -11.66
C VAL A 63 20.58 1.91 -12.40
N ALA A 64 21.69 2.65 -12.55
CA ALA A 64 22.92 2.10 -13.13
C ALA A 64 23.45 0.91 -12.31
N LEU A 65 23.41 0.99 -10.97
CA LEU A 65 23.77 -0.12 -10.09
C LEU A 65 22.82 -1.31 -10.22
N MET A 66 21.50 -1.06 -10.35
CA MET A 66 20.51 -2.11 -10.60
C MET A 66 20.81 -2.86 -11.91
N ALA A 67 21.19 -2.13 -12.96
CA ALA A 67 21.57 -2.70 -14.24
C ALA A 67 22.87 -3.51 -14.15
N GLU A 68 23.88 -3.02 -13.44
CA GLU A 68 25.14 -3.73 -13.18
C GLU A 68 24.91 -5.05 -12.43
N MET A 69 24.00 -5.05 -11.45
CA MET A 69 23.58 -6.25 -10.73
C MET A 69 22.76 -7.24 -11.58
N GLY A 70 22.30 -6.82 -12.76
CA GLY A 70 21.47 -7.64 -13.65
C GLY A 70 20.03 -7.78 -13.19
N LEU A 71 19.47 -6.78 -12.48
CA LEU A 71 18.05 -6.79 -12.14
C LEU A 71 17.19 -6.73 -13.41
N GLN A 72 16.09 -7.47 -13.41
CA GLN A 72 15.11 -7.49 -14.49
C GLN A 72 13.87 -6.67 -14.15
N SER A 73 13.63 -6.41 -12.87
CA SER A 73 12.52 -5.58 -12.41
C SER A 73 12.89 -4.80 -11.15
N TYR A 74 12.32 -3.61 -11.00
CA TYR A 74 12.44 -2.80 -9.81
C TYR A 74 11.06 -2.40 -9.31
N ARG A 75 10.73 -2.83 -8.09
CA ARG A 75 9.51 -2.45 -7.41
C ARG A 75 9.75 -1.23 -6.54
N PHE A 76 9.09 -0.12 -6.84
CA PHE A 76 9.16 1.10 -6.02
C PHE A 76 7.75 1.60 -5.72
N SER A 77 7.61 2.49 -4.73
CA SER A 77 6.34 3.18 -4.50
C SER A 77 6.38 4.61 -5.02
N ILE A 78 5.22 5.11 -5.44
CA ILE A 78 5.04 6.54 -5.71
C ILE A 78 4.62 7.20 -4.40
N SER A 79 5.25 8.33 -4.08
CA SER A 79 4.84 9.17 -2.97
C SER A 79 3.59 9.97 -3.33
N TRP A 80 2.48 9.59 -2.72
CA TRP A 80 1.20 10.30 -2.90
C TRP A 80 1.33 11.81 -2.65
N PRO A 81 1.94 12.30 -1.54
CA PRO A 81 2.07 13.74 -1.30
C PRO A 81 3.02 14.45 -2.26
N ARG A 82 3.83 13.72 -3.03
CA ARG A 82 4.64 14.31 -4.09
C ARG A 82 3.79 14.63 -5.33
N LEU A 83 2.84 13.77 -5.70
CA LEU A 83 1.91 14.00 -6.83
C LEU A 83 0.75 14.93 -6.47
N LEU A 84 0.17 14.73 -5.29
CA LEU A 84 -0.97 15.48 -4.77
C LEU A 84 -0.62 15.95 -3.35
N PRO A 85 -0.04 17.14 -3.17
CA PRO A 85 0.43 17.63 -1.87
C PRO A 85 -0.64 17.71 -0.78
N ALA A 86 -1.87 18.04 -1.17
CA ALA A 86 -3.04 18.03 -0.27
C ALA A 86 -3.81 16.70 -0.29
N GLY A 87 -3.25 15.66 -0.93
CA GLY A 87 -3.86 14.36 -1.19
C GLY A 87 -4.96 14.33 -2.26
N ARG A 88 -5.51 15.49 -2.63
CA ARG A 88 -6.47 15.67 -3.73
C ARG A 88 -6.17 16.94 -4.53
N GLY A 89 -6.85 17.07 -5.68
CA GLY A 89 -6.93 18.33 -6.40
C GLY A 89 -5.71 18.63 -7.26
N LYS A 90 -5.02 19.74 -6.96
CA LYS A 90 -3.97 20.28 -7.84
C LYS A 90 -2.79 19.30 -7.92
N VAL A 91 -2.52 18.83 -9.14
CA VAL A 91 -1.36 18.00 -9.46
C VAL A 91 -0.08 18.82 -9.35
N ASN A 92 0.92 18.25 -8.68
CA ASN A 92 2.28 18.74 -8.69
C ASN A 92 3.06 18.09 -9.84
N GLU A 93 3.18 18.81 -10.96
CA GLU A 93 3.83 18.28 -12.17
C GLU A 93 5.33 18.01 -11.98
N ALA A 94 6.02 18.69 -11.05
CA ALA A 94 7.41 18.36 -10.74
C ALA A 94 7.53 16.97 -10.09
N GLY A 95 6.57 16.63 -9.22
CA GLY A 95 6.46 15.29 -8.65
C GLY A 95 6.15 14.21 -9.69
N VAL A 96 5.28 14.50 -10.65
CA VAL A 96 5.01 13.62 -11.79
C VAL A 96 6.26 13.42 -12.63
N GLN A 97 7.02 14.50 -12.88
CA GLN A 97 8.23 14.45 -13.69
C GLN A 97 9.30 13.56 -13.07
N PHE A 98 9.53 13.62 -11.76
CA PHE A 98 10.47 12.75 -11.07
C PHE A 98 10.22 11.25 -11.35
N TYR A 99 8.99 10.77 -11.13
CA TYR A 99 8.67 9.37 -11.41
C TYR A 99 8.67 9.05 -12.90
N SER A 100 8.30 10.00 -13.76
CA SER A 100 8.42 9.81 -15.21
C SER A 100 9.87 9.58 -15.61
N ASP A 101 10.79 10.38 -15.10
CA ASP A 101 12.23 10.25 -15.37
C ASP A 101 12.79 8.94 -14.81
N LEU A 102 12.40 8.55 -13.59
CA LEU A 102 12.78 7.26 -13.00
C LEU A 102 12.30 6.08 -13.86
N ILE A 103 11.04 6.11 -14.32
CA ILE A 103 10.49 5.08 -15.19
C ILE A 103 11.26 5.01 -16.52
N ASP A 104 11.54 6.16 -17.14
CA ASP A 104 12.26 6.21 -18.40
C ASP A 104 13.71 5.70 -18.25
N GLU A 105 14.36 6.01 -17.14
CA GLU A 105 15.71 5.52 -16.82
C GLU A 105 15.72 3.99 -16.63
N LEU A 106 14.76 3.43 -15.88
CA LEU A 106 14.62 1.98 -15.71
C LEU A 106 14.43 1.27 -17.05
N LEU A 107 13.54 1.79 -17.90
CA LEU A 107 13.24 1.22 -19.21
C LEU A 107 14.44 1.33 -20.16
N ALA A 108 15.23 2.41 -20.09
CA ALA A 108 16.47 2.56 -20.86
C ALA A 108 17.50 1.46 -20.52
N HIS A 109 17.45 0.95 -19.29
CA HIS A 109 18.27 -0.16 -18.81
C HIS A 109 17.60 -1.54 -18.92
N ASN A 110 16.43 -1.64 -19.57
CA ASN A 110 15.62 -2.88 -19.69
C ASN A 110 15.18 -3.47 -18.35
N ILE A 111 14.96 -2.62 -17.35
CA ILE A 111 14.43 -3.00 -16.03
C ILE A 111 12.93 -2.71 -16.03
N GLU A 112 12.08 -3.74 -15.84
CA GLU A 112 10.63 -3.57 -15.83
C GLU A 112 10.19 -2.88 -14.53
N PRO A 113 9.56 -1.69 -14.60
CA PRO A 113 9.06 -1.00 -13.42
C PRO A 113 7.83 -1.71 -12.84
N MET A 114 7.81 -1.88 -11.52
CA MET A 114 6.64 -2.33 -10.77
C MET A 114 6.25 -1.27 -9.73
N ILE A 115 5.08 -0.64 -9.90
CA ILE A 115 4.66 0.47 -9.04
C ILE A 115 3.78 -0.02 -7.90
N THR A 116 4.14 0.37 -6.68
CA THR A 116 3.25 0.34 -5.51
C THR A 116 2.61 1.71 -5.31
N LEU A 117 1.28 1.81 -5.40
CA LEU A 117 0.58 3.09 -5.29
C LEU A 117 0.62 3.65 -3.87
N TYR A 118 0.42 2.82 -2.85
CA TYR A 118 0.48 3.23 -1.46
C TYR A 118 1.47 2.41 -0.64
N HIS A 119 2.47 3.10 -0.10
CA HIS A 119 3.44 2.55 0.84
C HIS A 119 3.57 3.48 2.07
N TRP A 120 2.43 3.67 2.73
CA TRP A 120 2.29 4.22 4.09
C TRP A 120 2.49 5.74 4.24
N ASP A 121 2.87 6.45 3.19
CA ASP A 121 3.11 7.89 3.20
C ASP A 121 1.85 8.71 2.86
N LEU A 122 0.75 8.46 3.59
CA LEU A 122 -0.50 9.20 3.42
C LEU A 122 -0.23 10.71 3.54
N PRO A 123 -0.73 11.56 2.62
CA PRO A 123 -0.65 13.01 2.78
C PRO A 123 -1.26 13.45 4.11
N GLN A 124 -0.54 14.28 4.88
CA GLN A 124 -0.99 14.73 6.20
C GLN A 124 -2.36 15.43 6.13
N ALA A 125 -2.62 16.18 5.06
CA ALA A 125 -3.91 16.83 4.84
C ALA A 125 -5.09 15.83 4.87
N LEU A 126 -4.92 14.61 4.33
CA LEU A 126 -5.95 13.58 4.42
C LEU A 126 -6.05 12.98 5.82
N GLN A 127 -4.93 12.89 6.55
CA GLN A 127 -4.94 12.44 7.94
C GLN A 127 -5.68 13.42 8.86
N ASP A 128 -5.55 14.72 8.61
CA ASP A 128 -6.27 15.78 9.33
C ASP A 128 -7.79 15.72 9.08
N GLU A 129 -8.21 15.17 7.94
CA GLU A 129 -9.61 14.87 7.59
C GLU A 129 -10.10 13.50 8.11
N GLY A 130 -9.29 12.79 8.90
CA GLY A 130 -9.64 11.49 9.50
C GLY A 130 -8.86 10.30 8.93
N GLY A 131 -7.98 10.51 7.95
CA GLY A 131 -7.09 9.48 7.41
C GLY A 131 -7.84 8.25 6.92
N TRP A 132 -7.29 7.06 7.13
CA TRP A 132 -7.94 5.82 6.68
C TRP A 132 -9.27 5.52 7.38
N GLU A 133 -9.59 6.16 8.50
CA GLU A 133 -10.91 6.02 9.13
C GLU A 133 -12.00 6.76 8.36
N ALA A 134 -11.64 7.75 7.55
CA ALA A 134 -12.57 8.48 6.70
C ALA A 134 -12.75 7.73 5.36
N ARG A 135 -14.01 7.46 4.99
CA ARG A 135 -14.34 6.82 3.70
C ARG A 135 -13.85 7.65 2.51
N THR A 136 -13.87 8.96 2.65
CA THR A 136 -13.39 9.92 1.66
C THR A 136 -11.92 9.71 1.30
N THR A 137 -11.09 9.12 2.19
CA THR A 137 -9.70 8.77 1.89
C THR A 137 -9.60 7.63 0.87
N ALA A 138 -10.52 6.67 0.91
CA ALA A 138 -10.59 5.61 -0.10
C ALA A 138 -10.96 6.17 -1.49
N GLU A 139 -11.83 7.19 -1.53
CA GLU A 139 -12.21 7.90 -2.75
C GLU A 139 -11.04 8.74 -3.27
N ALA A 140 -10.33 9.46 -2.39
CA ALA A 140 -9.11 10.18 -2.72
C ALA A 140 -8.04 9.27 -3.32
N PHE A 141 -7.86 8.08 -2.74
CA PHE A 141 -6.92 7.09 -3.24
C PHE A 141 -7.27 6.64 -4.65
N ALA A 142 -8.56 6.48 -4.96
CA ALA A 142 -9.01 6.13 -6.30
C ALA A 142 -8.72 7.26 -7.31
N GLU A 143 -8.90 8.53 -6.93
CA GLU A 143 -8.52 9.69 -7.77
C GLU A 143 -7.02 9.73 -8.04
N TYR A 144 -6.21 9.54 -6.99
CA TYR A 144 -4.76 9.44 -7.08
C TYR A 144 -4.30 8.27 -7.97
N ALA A 145 -4.93 7.10 -7.83
CA ALA A 145 -4.64 5.94 -8.67
C ALA A 145 -4.94 6.23 -10.15
N ARG A 146 -6.09 6.87 -10.46
CA ARG A 146 -6.42 7.30 -11.84
C ARG A 146 -5.37 8.26 -12.41
N LEU A 147 -4.87 9.19 -11.61
CA LEU A 147 -3.78 10.07 -12.03
C LEU A 147 -2.52 9.27 -12.38
N CYS A 148 -2.10 8.34 -11.52
CA CYS A 148 -0.93 7.49 -11.75
C CYS A 148 -1.08 6.66 -13.04
N TYR A 149 -2.24 6.05 -13.24
CA TYR A 149 -2.52 5.29 -14.47
C TYR A 149 -2.49 6.17 -15.72
N ALA A 150 -3.08 7.37 -15.66
CA ALA A 150 -3.09 8.29 -16.78
C ALA A 150 -1.69 8.79 -17.15
N ARG A 151 -0.80 8.97 -16.17
CA ARG A 151 0.57 9.50 -16.38
C ARG A 151 1.59 8.42 -16.73
N PHE A 152 1.44 7.21 -16.20
CA PHE A 152 2.47 6.17 -16.27
C PHE A 152 2.00 4.85 -16.88
N GLY A 153 0.68 4.62 -17.02
CA GLY A 153 0.11 3.36 -17.49
C GLY A 153 0.43 2.97 -18.93
N SER A 154 0.94 3.89 -19.75
CA SER A 154 1.47 3.57 -21.08
C SER A 154 2.84 2.87 -21.05
N ARG A 155 3.57 2.98 -19.93
CA ARG A 155 4.95 2.51 -19.75
C ARG A 155 5.09 1.44 -18.67
N VAL A 156 4.15 1.36 -17.73
CA VAL A 156 4.21 0.47 -16.57
C VAL A 156 3.10 -0.56 -16.64
N LYS A 157 3.47 -1.84 -16.53
CA LYS A 157 2.53 -2.98 -16.63
C LYS A 157 2.27 -3.68 -15.31
N LEU A 158 3.11 -3.49 -14.29
CA LEU A 158 2.99 -4.18 -13.01
C LEU A 158 2.64 -3.20 -11.90
N TRP A 159 1.48 -3.41 -11.28
CA TRP A 159 0.91 -2.50 -10.29
C TRP A 159 0.54 -3.23 -9.00
N ALA A 160 0.80 -2.59 -7.86
CA ALA A 160 0.30 -2.98 -6.56
C ALA A 160 -0.44 -1.79 -5.94
N THR A 161 -1.67 -2.00 -5.47
CA THR A 161 -2.41 -0.90 -4.83
C THR A 161 -1.82 -0.52 -3.48
N PHE A 162 -1.57 -1.52 -2.63
CA PHE A 162 -1.15 -1.36 -1.24
C PHE A 162 0.03 -2.27 -0.94
N ASN A 163 0.91 -1.81 -0.05
CA ASN A 163 1.90 -2.62 0.63
C ASN A 163 1.46 -2.91 2.07
N GLU A 164 1.44 -4.19 2.45
CA GLU A 164 1.46 -4.68 3.83
C GLU A 164 0.41 -4.03 4.75
N THR A 165 -0.86 -4.17 4.40
CA THR A 165 -1.97 -3.61 5.18
C THR A 165 -1.97 -4.04 6.64
N ILE A 166 -1.55 -5.27 6.93
CA ILE A 166 -1.42 -5.72 8.32
C ILE A 166 -0.43 -4.88 9.13
N VAL A 167 0.64 -4.40 8.50
CA VAL A 167 1.71 -3.66 9.19
C VAL A 167 1.25 -2.25 9.49
N PHE A 168 0.83 -1.47 8.50
CA PHE A 168 0.45 -0.07 8.78
C PHE A 168 -0.87 0.06 9.55
N ILE A 169 -1.79 -0.90 9.44
CA ILE A 169 -2.97 -0.95 10.32
C ILE A 169 -2.58 -1.42 11.72
N GLY A 170 -1.82 -2.51 11.85
CA GLY A 170 -1.41 -3.05 13.15
C GLY A 170 -0.56 -2.08 13.95
N HIS A 171 0.52 -1.57 13.35
CA HIS A 171 1.39 -0.60 14.02
C HIS A 171 0.74 0.79 14.12
N GLY A 172 -0.09 1.20 13.16
CA GLY A 172 -0.73 2.52 13.16
C GLY A 172 -1.92 2.65 14.11
N TYR A 173 -2.69 1.57 14.31
CA TYR A 173 -3.97 1.61 15.03
C TYR A 173 -4.10 0.63 16.19
N ILE A 174 -3.31 -0.44 16.26
CA ILE A 174 -3.34 -1.38 17.40
C ILE A 174 -2.24 -1.03 18.41
N ASN A 175 -0.99 -0.98 17.94
CA ASN A 175 0.16 -0.82 18.82
C ASN A 175 0.56 0.66 19.01
N GLY A 176 0.15 1.54 18.08
CA GLY A 176 0.50 2.96 18.07
C GLY A 176 2.00 3.20 17.90
N LEU A 177 2.67 2.35 17.12
CA LEU A 177 4.12 2.39 16.85
C LEU A 177 4.46 3.06 15.52
N HIS A 178 3.49 3.18 14.60
CA HIS A 178 3.59 3.93 13.35
C HIS A 178 2.52 5.02 13.36
N PRO A 179 2.59 6.05 12.48
CA PRO A 179 1.46 6.96 12.32
C PRO A 179 0.19 6.19 11.89
N PRO A 180 -1.00 6.58 12.37
CA PRO A 180 -1.30 7.77 13.17
C PRO A 180 -1.13 7.60 14.70
N ALA A 181 -0.42 6.58 15.16
CA ALA A 181 -0.12 6.30 16.58
C ALA A 181 -1.36 6.08 17.46
N VAL A 182 -2.38 5.48 16.87
CA VAL A 182 -3.63 5.12 17.54
C VAL A 182 -3.49 3.74 18.22
N ARG A 183 -4.22 3.54 19.33
CA ARG A 183 -4.31 2.29 20.09
C ARG A 183 -5.77 1.91 20.33
N ASP A 184 -6.48 1.68 19.24
CA ASP A 184 -7.93 1.41 19.23
C ASP A 184 -8.26 0.35 18.16
N PRO A 185 -8.59 -0.89 18.57
CA PRO A 185 -8.97 -1.96 17.66
C PRO A 185 -10.21 -1.68 16.80
N ALA A 186 -11.17 -0.90 17.30
CA ALA A 186 -12.37 -0.57 16.52
C ALA A 186 -12.01 0.38 15.37
N ARG A 187 -11.15 1.37 15.64
CA ARG A 187 -10.61 2.27 14.61
C ARG A 187 -9.73 1.53 13.61
N ALA A 188 -8.94 0.54 14.07
CA ALA A 188 -8.16 -0.33 13.19
C ALA A 188 -9.04 -1.09 12.19
N ILE A 189 -10.16 -1.68 12.66
CA ILE A 189 -11.12 -2.38 11.79
C ILE A 189 -11.72 -1.42 10.76
N GLN A 190 -12.13 -0.23 11.17
CA GLN A 190 -12.68 0.79 10.28
C GLN A 190 -11.68 1.23 9.21
N ALA A 191 -10.45 1.56 9.61
CA ALA A 191 -9.38 1.95 8.70
C ALA A 191 -9.04 0.83 7.71
N CYS A 192 -8.91 -0.41 8.20
CA CYS A 192 -8.66 -1.59 7.38
C CYS A 192 -9.77 -1.81 6.33
N HIS A 193 -11.03 -1.63 6.73
CA HIS A 193 -12.15 -1.75 5.81
C HIS A 193 -12.09 -0.73 4.66
N HIS A 194 -11.76 0.53 4.96
CA HIS A 194 -11.61 1.56 3.94
C HIS A 194 -10.40 1.33 3.03
N VAL A 195 -9.32 0.73 3.52
CA VAL A 195 -8.19 0.29 2.67
C VAL A 195 -8.66 -0.76 1.65
N PHE A 196 -9.50 -1.73 2.03
CA PHE A 196 -10.04 -2.70 1.07
C PHE A 196 -11.00 -2.06 0.06
N ILE A 197 -11.82 -1.10 0.47
CA ILE A 197 -12.64 -0.31 -0.45
C ILE A 197 -11.74 0.46 -1.43
N ALA A 198 -10.69 1.11 -0.93
CA ALA A 198 -9.73 1.86 -1.74
C ALA A 198 -9.04 0.95 -2.77
N HIS A 199 -8.64 -0.26 -2.37
CA HIS A 199 -8.11 -1.28 -3.27
C HIS A 199 -9.11 -1.61 -4.38
N ALA A 200 -10.34 -1.95 -4.01
CA ALA A 200 -11.39 -2.30 -4.97
C ALA A 200 -11.68 -1.14 -5.95
N LEU A 201 -11.73 0.10 -5.47
CA LEU A 201 -11.92 1.29 -6.30
C LEU A 201 -10.74 1.52 -7.26
N ALA A 202 -9.50 1.33 -6.80
CA ALA A 202 -8.31 1.48 -7.64
C ALA A 202 -8.21 0.38 -8.71
N VAL A 203 -8.58 -0.86 -8.39
CA VAL A 203 -8.68 -1.96 -9.37
C VAL A 203 -9.80 -1.68 -10.37
N LYS A 204 -10.97 -1.24 -9.91
CA LYS A 204 -12.08 -0.84 -10.80
C LYS A 204 -11.63 0.25 -11.77
N ALA A 205 -10.95 1.29 -11.27
CA ALA A 205 -10.41 2.37 -12.08
C ALA A 205 -9.39 1.88 -13.12
N PHE A 206 -8.49 0.97 -12.74
CA PHE A 206 -7.52 0.36 -13.65
C PHE A 206 -8.21 -0.32 -14.85
N ARG A 207 -9.26 -1.09 -14.57
CA ARG A 207 -10.04 -1.80 -15.60
C ARG A 207 -10.87 -0.85 -16.47
N GLU A 208 -11.56 0.12 -15.86
CA GLU A 208 -12.35 1.14 -16.57
C GLU A 208 -11.51 1.99 -17.54
N MET A 209 -10.27 2.28 -17.16
CA MET A 209 -9.33 3.06 -17.97
C MET A 209 -8.61 2.21 -19.02
N ALA A 210 -8.88 0.90 -19.09
CA ALA A 210 -8.23 -0.06 -19.98
C ALA A 210 -6.69 0.01 -19.91
N VAL A 211 -6.15 0.19 -18.70
CA VAL A 211 -4.70 0.19 -18.47
C VAL A 211 -4.16 -1.20 -18.79
N ALA A 212 -3.10 -1.27 -19.59
CA ALA A 212 -2.46 -2.53 -19.92
C ALA A 212 -1.70 -3.10 -18.71
N GLY A 213 -1.69 -4.43 -18.59
CA GLY A 213 -0.92 -5.14 -17.57
C GLY A 213 -1.76 -5.66 -16.40
N GLU A 214 -1.08 -5.83 -15.27
CA GLU A 214 -1.56 -6.52 -14.09
C GLU A 214 -1.57 -5.59 -12.88
N ILE A 215 -2.60 -5.75 -12.05
CA ILE A 215 -2.74 -5.02 -10.79
C ILE A 215 -3.09 -6.00 -9.68
N GLY A 216 -2.39 -5.87 -8.54
CA GLY A 216 -2.55 -6.73 -7.39
C GLY A 216 -2.49 -5.98 -6.06
N PHE A 217 -2.42 -6.77 -4.99
CA PHE A 217 -2.36 -6.32 -3.61
C PHE A 217 -1.20 -7.04 -2.93
N VAL A 218 -0.28 -6.30 -2.31
CA VAL A 218 0.88 -6.89 -1.64
C VAL A 218 0.61 -6.89 -0.15
N ASN A 219 0.69 -8.05 0.49
CA ASN A 219 0.51 -8.19 1.93
C ASN A 219 1.48 -9.19 2.54
N VAL A 220 1.75 -9.04 3.84
CA VAL A 220 2.57 -10.00 4.60
C VAL A 220 1.75 -11.25 4.87
N LEU A 221 2.30 -12.40 4.52
CA LEU A 221 1.77 -13.70 4.94
C LEU A 221 2.54 -14.16 6.17
N GLN A 222 1.82 -14.45 7.26
CA GLN A 222 2.38 -14.98 8.49
C GLN A 222 1.71 -16.34 8.78
N PRO A 223 2.32 -17.45 8.35
CA PRO A 223 1.82 -18.79 8.67
C PRO A 223 2.00 -19.08 10.16
N HIS A 224 0.96 -19.58 10.81
CA HIS A 224 1.03 -20.02 12.21
C HIS A 224 1.14 -21.55 12.28
N THR A 225 1.76 -22.05 13.34
CA THR A 225 1.89 -23.49 13.62
C THR A 225 1.61 -23.71 15.10
N PRO A 226 0.80 -24.72 15.47
CA PRO A 226 0.50 -24.96 16.87
C PRO A 226 1.76 -25.38 17.64
N LEU A 227 1.85 -24.96 18.90
CA LEU A 227 2.97 -25.33 19.78
C LEU A 227 2.96 -26.82 20.14
N THR A 228 1.77 -27.39 20.30
CA THR A 228 1.53 -28.82 20.54
C THR A 228 0.27 -29.28 19.81
N ASP A 229 0.01 -30.59 19.78
CA ASP A 229 -1.23 -31.17 19.22
C ASP A 229 -2.45 -31.00 20.15
N SER A 230 -2.36 -30.17 21.19
CA SER A 230 -3.49 -29.91 22.07
C SER A 230 -4.60 -29.14 21.32
N GLU A 231 -5.86 -29.44 21.64
CA GLU A 231 -7.01 -28.75 21.05
C GLU A 231 -6.95 -27.23 21.27
N ALA A 232 -6.37 -26.79 22.40
CA ALA A 232 -6.21 -25.38 22.72
C ALA A 232 -5.21 -24.68 21.78
N ASP A 233 -4.06 -25.30 21.51
CA ASP A 233 -3.03 -24.73 20.62
C ASP A 233 -3.47 -24.73 19.17
N ILE A 234 -4.20 -25.76 18.73
CA ILE A 234 -4.81 -25.80 17.40
C ILE A 234 -5.80 -24.65 17.24
N LYS A 235 -6.72 -24.47 18.20
CA LYS A 235 -7.70 -23.36 18.17
C LYS A 235 -7.04 -21.98 18.22
N ALA A 236 -5.96 -21.83 18.99
CA ALA A 236 -5.19 -20.58 19.03
C ALA A 236 -4.54 -20.27 17.67
N THR A 237 -4.03 -21.29 16.99
CA THR A 237 -3.44 -21.18 15.65
C THR A 237 -4.50 -20.79 14.62
N GLU A 238 -5.68 -21.43 14.63
CA GLU A 238 -6.80 -21.09 13.75
C GLU A 238 -7.25 -19.63 13.94
N LEU A 239 -7.30 -19.15 15.18
CA LEU A 239 -7.62 -17.76 15.48
C LEU A 239 -6.53 -16.80 14.96
N ALA A 240 -5.26 -17.15 15.15
CA ALA A 240 -4.14 -16.36 14.64
C ALA A 240 -4.18 -16.26 13.11
N ASP A 241 -4.41 -17.36 12.40
CA ASP A 241 -4.58 -17.36 10.94
C ASP A 241 -5.81 -16.57 10.51
N ALA A 242 -6.92 -16.64 11.25
CA ALA A 242 -8.10 -15.84 10.98
C ALA A 242 -7.82 -14.33 11.05
N ILE A 243 -7.05 -13.90 12.06
CA ILE A 243 -6.72 -12.48 12.30
C ILE A 243 -5.64 -11.98 11.35
N HIS A 244 -4.53 -12.71 11.21
CA HIS A 244 -3.33 -12.23 10.52
C HIS A 244 -3.33 -12.57 9.02
N THR A 245 -4.09 -13.59 8.61
CA THR A 245 -4.19 -14.02 7.20
C THR A 245 -5.60 -13.75 6.66
N HIS A 246 -6.62 -14.45 7.14
CA HIS A 246 -7.91 -14.44 6.47
C HIS A 246 -8.60 -13.08 6.50
N TRP A 247 -8.49 -12.30 7.58
CA TRP A 247 -9.04 -10.95 7.65
C TRP A 247 -8.46 -9.99 6.59
N LEU A 248 -7.25 -10.26 6.11
CA LEU A 248 -6.49 -9.39 5.22
C LEU A 248 -6.61 -9.83 3.76
N TYR A 249 -6.62 -11.15 3.52
CA TYR A 249 -6.67 -11.72 2.17
C TYR A 249 -8.09 -12.01 1.70
N ASP A 250 -9.01 -12.46 2.56
CA ASP A 250 -10.36 -12.85 2.13
C ASP A 250 -11.17 -11.68 1.57
N PRO A 251 -11.13 -10.45 2.12
CA PRO A 251 -11.81 -9.31 1.51
C PRO A 251 -11.31 -8.98 0.10
N VAL A 252 -10.02 -9.21 -0.16
CA VAL A 252 -9.39 -8.92 -1.46
C VAL A 252 -9.65 -10.06 -2.47
N LEU A 253 -9.52 -11.32 -2.04
CA LEU A 253 -9.59 -12.48 -2.93
C LEU A 253 -11.01 -13.04 -3.08
N LYS A 254 -11.81 -13.01 -2.01
CA LYS A 254 -13.16 -13.61 -1.94
C LYS A 254 -14.27 -12.56 -1.84
N GLY A 255 -13.93 -11.31 -1.52
CA GLY A 255 -14.90 -10.24 -1.34
C GLY A 255 -15.75 -10.33 -0.07
N THR A 256 -15.31 -11.13 0.90
CA THR A 256 -16.01 -11.37 2.17
C THR A 256 -15.01 -11.43 3.33
N TYR A 257 -15.47 -11.09 4.54
CA TYR A 257 -14.68 -11.29 5.76
C TYR A 257 -14.90 -12.71 6.31
N PRO A 258 -13.96 -13.25 7.10
CA PRO A 258 -14.17 -14.46 7.88
C PRO A 258 -15.37 -14.29 8.81
N ALA A 259 -16.40 -15.12 8.64
CA ALA A 259 -17.71 -14.92 9.29
C ALA A 259 -17.63 -14.89 10.82
N ASP A 260 -16.86 -15.80 11.40
CA ASP A 260 -16.71 -15.92 12.86
C ASP A 260 -15.99 -14.72 13.46
N LEU A 261 -14.90 -14.28 12.82
CA LEU A 261 -14.15 -13.09 13.27
C LEU A 261 -15.01 -11.83 13.13
N LEU A 262 -15.78 -11.70 12.03
CA LEU A 262 -16.73 -10.60 11.85
C LEU A 262 -17.84 -10.61 12.90
N ALA A 263 -18.30 -11.79 13.34
CA ALA A 263 -19.27 -11.90 14.42
C ALA A 263 -18.68 -11.49 15.78
N GLN A 264 -17.40 -11.80 16.03
CA GLN A 264 -16.69 -11.41 17.24
C GLN A 264 -16.50 -9.90 17.35
N THR A 265 -16.11 -9.22 16.25
CA THR A 265 -15.92 -7.75 16.26
C THR A 265 -17.19 -6.99 16.62
N ARG A 266 -18.37 -7.52 16.24
CA ARG A 266 -19.69 -6.96 16.60
C ARG A 266 -20.01 -7.07 18.09
N ARG A 267 -19.46 -8.06 18.80
CA ARG A 267 -19.70 -8.28 20.24
C ARG A 267 -18.81 -7.41 21.12
N CYS A 268 -17.63 -7.03 20.63
CA CYS A 268 -16.65 -6.22 21.37
C CYS A 268 -16.90 -4.70 21.31
N GLY A 269 -18.11 -4.25 20.93
CA GLY A 269 -18.50 -2.83 20.97
C GLY A 269 -18.03 -1.96 19.79
N GLY A 270 -17.53 -2.56 18.70
CA GLY A 270 -17.08 -1.82 17.51
C GLY A 270 -18.25 -1.35 16.64
N TYR A 271 -18.28 -0.05 16.34
CA TYR A 271 -19.17 0.60 15.37
C TYR A 271 -19.06 -0.07 13.99
N LEU A 272 -19.97 -1.01 13.70
CA LEU A 272 -20.14 -1.61 12.37
C LEU A 272 -21.52 -1.30 11.76
N ALA A 273 -22.15 -0.21 12.23
CA ALA A 273 -23.41 0.28 11.65
C ALA A 273 -23.30 0.63 10.14
N LEU A 274 -22.08 0.78 9.61
CA LEU A 274 -21.84 1.09 8.18
C LEU A 274 -21.65 -0.14 7.28
N LEU A 275 -21.33 -1.32 7.81
CA LEU A 275 -21.27 -2.55 6.98
C LEU A 275 -22.67 -3.01 6.52
N GLN A 276 -23.73 -2.56 7.19
CA GLN A 276 -25.10 -2.99 6.92
C GLN A 276 -25.76 -2.29 5.72
N ALA A 277 -25.25 -1.14 5.27
CA ALA A 277 -26.00 -0.34 4.31
C ALA A 277 -25.64 -0.60 2.84
N THR A 278 -24.39 -0.92 2.49
CA THR A 278 -23.99 -1.16 1.10
C THR A 278 -22.54 -1.62 1.07
N THR A 279 -22.25 -2.91 0.82
CA THR A 279 -21.05 -3.37 0.09
C THR A 279 -20.96 -4.90 0.12
N ARG A 280 -21.36 -5.53 -1.00
CA ARG A 280 -20.55 -6.64 -1.49
C ARG A 280 -19.21 -6.02 -1.87
N CYS A 281 -18.12 -6.43 -1.21
CA CYS A 281 -16.78 -6.14 -1.70
C CYS A 281 -16.47 -7.10 -2.88
N SER A 282 -17.39 -7.25 -3.83
CA SER A 282 -17.24 -8.26 -4.89
C SER A 282 -16.32 -7.74 -5.99
N VAL A 283 -15.03 -8.04 -5.86
CA VAL A 283 -14.09 -8.05 -7.00
C VAL A 283 -14.55 -9.11 -8.03
N THR A 284 -15.32 -10.11 -7.59
CA THR A 284 -15.83 -11.22 -8.39
C THR A 284 -16.82 -10.83 -9.50
N THR A 285 -17.46 -9.67 -9.47
CA THR A 285 -18.32 -9.25 -10.60
C THR A 285 -17.53 -8.76 -11.81
N ALA A 286 -16.21 -8.57 -11.68
CA ALA A 286 -15.32 -8.26 -12.80
C ALA A 286 -14.62 -9.51 -13.39
N ALA A 287 -14.82 -10.69 -12.80
CA ALA A 287 -14.16 -11.94 -13.21
C ALA A 287 -15.04 -12.85 -14.09
N THR A 288 -16.26 -12.42 -14.45
CA THR A 288 -17.14 -13.16 -15.36
C THR A 288 -17.41 -12.35 -16.62
N LEU A 289 -16.37 -12.15 -17.43
CA LEU A 289 -16.53 -12.12 -18.88
C LEU A 289 -15.45 -13.05 -19.46
N SER A 290 -15.98 -14.10 -20.09
CA SER A 290 -15.36 -15.28 -20.71
C SER A 290 -14.05 -15.08 -21.46
N VAL A 291 -13.23 -16.15 -21.39
CA VAL A 291 -12.30 -16.74 -22.39
C VAL A 291 -12.18 -15.99 -23.71
#